data_AF-A0A261KTV7-F1
#
_entry.id   AF-A0A261KTV7-F1
#
_cell.length_a   1.000
_cell.length_b   1.000
_cell.length_c   1.000
_cell.angle_alpha   90.00
_cell.angle_beta   90.00
_cell.angle_gamma   90.00
#
_symmetry.space_group_name_H-M   'P 1'
#
loop_
_entity.id
_entity.type
_entity.pdbx_description
1 polymer ?
#
loop_
_entity_poly.entity_id
_entity_poly.type
_entity_poly.pdbx_seq_one_letter_code
_entity_poly.pdbx_strand_id
1 'polypeptide(L)' 'MQIFRQYIAPLIVVIIFLIAMVAVSARIFLPGDLAAPAPTEELSSPKEAAILSTPNVYFS' A
#
# COMPACT_ATOMS: atom_id res chain seq x y z
N MET A 1 26.50 -1.32 -36.79
CA MET A 1 25.32 -0.43 -36.59
C MET A 1 25.26 0.06 -35.13
N GLN A 2 26.24 0.86 -34.69
CA GLN A 2 26.37 1.27 -33.28
C GLN A 2 25.39 2.38 -32.88
N ILE A 3 25.00 3.22 -33.85
CA ILE A 3 24.13 4.40 -33.66
C ILE A 3 22.73 4.00 -33.19
N PHE A 4 22.17 2.94 -33.76
CA PHE A 4 20.82 2.48 -33.41
C PHE A 4 20.75 2.08 -31.93
N ARG A 5 21.69 1.24 -31.47
CA ARG A 5 21.74 0.83 -30.06
C ARG A 5 22.19 1.95 -29.12
N GLN A 6 23.01 2.89 -29.58
CA GLN A 6 23.57 3.94 -28.72
C GLN A 6 22.60 5.09 -28.45
N TYR A 7 21.62 5.34 -29.32
CA TYR A 7 20.64 6.41 -29.11
C TYR A 7 19.22 5.89 -28.93
N ILE A 8 18.80 4.89 -29.70
CA ILE A 8 17.40 4.44 -29.69
C ILE A 8 17.14 3.55 -28.48
N ALA A 9 18.08 2.69 -28.10
CA ALA A 9 17.93 1.88 -26.89
C ALA A 9 17.81 2.76 -25.61
N PRO A 10 18.71 3.73 -25.35
CA PRO A 10 18.54 4.58 -24.17
C PRO A 10 17.29 5.48 -24.24
N LEU A 11 16.89 5.95 -25.42
CA LEU A 11 15.65 6.72 -25.57
C LEU A 11 14.41 5.87 -25.20
N ILE A 12 14.35 4.62 -25.67
CA ILE A 12 13.28 3.69 -25.31
C ILE A 12 13.24 3.44 -23.80
N VAL A 13 14.40 3.25 -23.17
CA VAL A 13 14.49 3.07 -21.70
C VAL A 13 13.90 4.28 -20.98
N VAL A 14 14.23 5.50 -21.40
CA VAL A 14 13.67 6.73 -20.79
C VAL A 14 12.16 6.80 -21.00
N ILE A 15 11.66 6.50 -22.20
CA ILE A 15 10.21 6.50 -22.49
C ILE A 15 9.48 5.49 -21.59
N ILE A 16 9.98 4.24 -21.52
CA ILE A 16 9.40 3.20 -20.66
C ILE A 16 9.46 3.62 -19.20
N PHE A 17 10.58 4.20 -18.76
CA PHE A 17 10.73 4.70 -17.39
C PHE A 17 9.70 5.79 -17.06
N LEU A 18 9.49 6.77 -17.94
CA LEU A 18 8.50 7.83 -17.73
C LEU A 18 7.08 7.26 -17.66
N ILE A 19 6.74 6.33 -18.56
CA ILE A 19 5.44 5.65 -18.54
C ILE A 19 5.27 4.87 -17.24
N ALA A 20 6.29 4.11 -16.82
CA ALA A 20 6.27 3.34 -15.58
C ALA A 20 6.11 4.24 -14.36
N MET A 21 6.81 5.38 -14.32
CA MET A 21 6.72 6.35 -13.23
C MET A 21 5.30 6.92 -13.12
N VAL A 22 4.71 7.34 -14.24
CA VAL A 22 3.32 7.80 -14.30
C VAL A 22 2.34 6.69 -13.90
N ALA A 23 2.51 5.47 -14.41
CA ALA A 23 1.63 4.34 -14.11
C ALA A 23 1.67 3.95 -12.62
N VAL A 24 2.85 3.94 -12.01
CA VAL A 24 3.03 3.67 -10.57
C VAL A 24 2.39 4.77 -9.72
N SER A 25 2.57 6.05 -10.09
CA SER A 25 1.91 7.15 -9.41
C SER A 25 0.39 7.13 -9.59
N ALA A 26 -0.10 6.80 -10.78
CA ALA A 26 -1.53 6.73 -11.08
C ALA A 26 -2.23 5.55 -10.38
N ARG A 27 -1.52 4.44 -10.14
CA ARG A 27 -2.06 3.27 -9.44
C ARG A 27 -2.67 3.62 -8.08
N ILE A 28 -2.06 4.53 -7.34
CA ILE A 28 -2.52 4.95 -6.00
C ILE A 28 -3.90 5.62 -6.07
N PHE A 29 -4.21 6.26 -7.20
CA PHE A 29 -5.48 6.93 -7.43
C PHE A 29 -6.52 6.05 -8.12
N LEU A 30 -6.21 4.78 -8.42
CA LEU A 30 -7.21 3.87 -8.98
C LEU A 30 -8.24 3.52 -7.90
N PRO A 31 -9.55 3.56 -8.21
CA PRO A 31 -10.60 3.27 -7.23
C PRO A 31 -10.40 1.92 -6.50
N GLY A 32 -9.80 0.94 -7.18
CA GLY A 32 -9.47 -0.38 -6.59
C GLY A 32 -8.30 -0.39 -5.60
N ASP A 33 -7.36 0.56 -5.67
CA ASP A 33 -6.20 0.64 -4.75
C ASP A 33 -6.62 1.19 -3.38
N LEU A 34 -7.61 2.09 -3.36
CA LEU A 34 -8.22 2.65 -2.14
C LEU A 34 -9.48 1.91 -1.67
N ALA A 35 -10.00 0.96 -2.46
CA ALA A 35 -11.19 0.18 -2.11
C ALA A 35 -10.92 -1.01 -1.18
N ALA A 36 -9.65 -1.28 -0.83
CA ALA A 36 -9.36 -2.22 0.23
C ALA A 36 -9.89 -1.62 1.54
N PRO A 37 -10.93 -2.22 2.15
CA PRO A 37 -11.43 -1.76 3.43
C PRO A 37 -10.25 -1.76 4.40
N ALA A 38 -10.02 -0.66 5.11
CA ALA A 38 -9.10 -0.69 6.24
C ALA A 38 -9.46 -1.90 7.11
N PRO A 39 -8.50 -2.62 7.70
CA PRO A 39 -8.80 -3.62 8.70
C PRO A 39 -9.60 -2.96 9.82
N THR A 40 -10.92 -3.00 9.69
CA THR A 40 -11.82 -2.87 10.81
C THR A 40 -11.62 -4.19 11.53
N GLU A 41 -10.66 -4.23 12.43
CA GLU A 41 -10.85 -5.05 13.61
C GLU A 41 -12.25 -4.67 14.09
N GLU A 42 -13.22 -5.54 13.84
CA GLU A 42 -14.38 -5.58 14.69
C GLU A 42 -13.78 -5.58 16.10
N LEU A 43 -14.05 -4.55 16.88
CA LEU A 43 -13.66 -4.43 18.28
C LEU A 43 -14.28 -5.55 19.17
N SER A 44 -14.69 -6.67 18.56
CA SER A 44 -15.07 -7.93 19.16
C SER A 44 -13.94 -8.95 19.04
N SER A 45 -12.69 -8.56 19.33
CA SER A 45 -11.75 -9.56 19.84
C SER A 45 -12.20 -9.89 21.27
N PRO A 46 -12.58 -11.16 21.59
CA PRO A 46 -13.00 -11.54 22.95
C PRO A 46 -11.94 -11.28 24.03
N LYS A 47 -10.71 -10.95 23.60
CA LYS A 47 -9.57 -10.61 24.45
C LYS A 47 -9.72 -9.26 25.14
N GLU A 48 -10.38 -8.27 24.53
CA GLU A 48 -10.63 -6.95 25.14
C GLU A 48 -11.70 -7.05 26.25
N ALA A 49 -12.77 -7.82 25.99
CA ALA A 49 -13.84 -8.07 26.96
C ALA A 49 -13.36 -8.86 28.19
N ALA A 50 -12.36 -9.72 28.04
CA ALA A 50 -11.75 -10.45 29.15
C ALA A 50 -10.91 -9.54 30.08
N ILE A 51 -10.33 -8.46 29.56
CA ILE A 51 -9.51 -7.51 30.33
C ILE A 51 -10.41 -6.47 31.04
N LEU A 52 -11.57 -6.12 30.46
CA LEU A 52 -12.55 -5.23 31.10
C LEU A 52 -13.42 -5.94 32.16
N SER A 53 -13.48 -7.27 32.15
CA SER A 53 -14.24 -8.07 33.14
C SER A 53 -13.40 -8.50 34.35
N THR A 54 -12.12 -8.14 34.42
CA THR A 54 -11.36 -8.18 35.67
C THR A 54 -11.62 -6.87 36.41
N PRO A 55 -12.47 -6.85 37.46
CA PRO A 55 -12.60 -5.68 38.30
C PRO A 55 -11.27 -5.54 39.01
N ASN A 56 -10.58 -4.44 38.75
CA ASN A 56 -9.47 -4.00 39.57
C ASN A 56 -9.96 -3.87 41.03
N VAL A 57 -9.61 -4.83 41.88
CA VAL A 57 -9.67 -4.69 43.33
C VAL A 57 -8.24 -4.69 43.86
N TYR A 58 -7.49 -3.65 43.48
CA TYR A 58 -6.53 -3.03 44.39
C TYR A 58 -7.31 -2.09 45.32
N PHE A 59 -7.55 -2.49 46.58
CA PHE A 59 -7.36 -1.74 47.83
C PHE A 59 -8.15 -2.41 48.97
N SER A 60 -7.47 -2.64 50.11
CA SER A 60 -7.93 -3.17 51.42
C SER A 60 -7.64 -4.65 51.66
#